data_AF-A0A757VYF6-F1
#
_entry.id   AF-A0A757VYF6-F1
#
_cell.length_a   1.000
_cell.length_b   1.000
_cell.length_c   1.000
_cell.angle_alpha   90.00
_cell.angle_beta   90.00
_cell.angle_gamma   90.00
#
_symmetry.space_group_name_H-M   'P 1'
#
loop_
_entity.id
_entity.type
_entity.pdbx_description
1 polymer ?
#
loop_
_entity_poly.entity_id
_entity_poly.type
_entity_poly.pdbx_seq_one_letter_code
_entity_poly.pdbx_strand_id
1 'polypeptide(L)'
;MSNPKYYIFMTALLPQFVNMTQPALPQYASLATVIVSIDVTVMLSYAALGKKSVRIWKANGIRWMNRISGTFLLILAGSVALYRKSST
;
A
#
# COMPACT_ATOMS: atom_id res chain seq x y z
N MET A 1 12.20 -8.99 5.55
CA MET A 1 11.97 -8.26 4.29
C MET A 1 11.94 -6.77 4.61
N SER A 2 13.07 -6.08 4.45
CA SER A 2 13.22 -4.71 4.92
C SER A 2 13.42 -3.80 3.72
N ASN A 3 12.38 -3.03 3.40
CA ASN A 3 12.41 -2.05 2.33
C ASN A 3 13.10 -0.79 2.88
N PRO A 4 14.35 -0.48 2.46
CA PRO A 4 15.17 0.56 3.11
C PRO A 4 14.49 1.94 3.06
N LYS A 5 13.66 2.18 2.05
CA LYS A 5 12.86 3.39 1.91
C LYS A 5 11.90 3.62 3.09
N TYR A 6 11.35 2.54 3.64
CA TYR A 6 10.43 2.60 4.79
C TYR A 6 11.16 3.07 6.05
N TYR A 7 12.36 2.53 6.32
CA TYR A 7 13.14 2.91 7.49
C TYR A 7 13.55 4.38 7.45
N ILE A 8 14.02 4.85 6.28
CA ILE A 8 14.39 6.27 6.08
C ILE A 8 13.19 7.18 6.37
N PHE A 9 12.00 6.82 5.89
CA PHE A 9 10.79 7.58 6.11
C PHE A 9 10.37 7.59 7.60
N MET A 10 10.43 6.43 8.26
CA MET A 10 10.15 6.33 9.70
C MET A 10 11.12 7.16 10.54
N THR A 11 12.42 7.11 10.25
CA THR A 11 13.42 7.91 10.97
C THR A 11 13.30 9.41 10.70
N ALA A 12 12.68 9.83 9.59
CA ALA A 12 12.44 11.24 9.29
C ALA A 12 11.18 11.80 9.99
N LEU A 13 10.18 10.94 10.25
CA LEU A 13 8.92 11.34 10.89
C LEU A 13 8.96 11.25 12.41
N LEU A 14 9.55 10.20 12.97
CA LEU A 14 9.62 9.98 14.42
C LEU A 14 10.23 11.14 15.22
N PRO A 15 11.39 11.74 14.84
CA PRO A 15 12.00 12.81 15.63
C PRO A 15 11.15 14.08 15.70
N GLN A 16 10.16 14.26 14.82
CA GLN A 16 9.24 15.40 14.84
C GLN A 16 8.26 15.32 16.02
N PHE A 17 8.03 14.12 16.56
CA PHE A 17 7.03 13.84 17.60
C PHE A 17 7.63 13.41 18.94
N VAL A 18 8.97 13.30 19.04
CA VAL A 18 9.68 12.82 20.23
C VAL A 18 10.46 13.96 20.86
N ASN A 19 10.24 14.19 22.16
CA ASN A 19 11.01 15.18 22.92
C ASN A 19 12.16 14.50 23.65
N MET A 20 13.39 14.87 23.29
CA MET A 20 14.63 14.27 23.83
C MET A 20 14.86 14.53 25.33
N THR A 21 14.12 15.46 25.94
CA THR A 21 14.24 15.79 27.37
C THR A 21 13.38 14.92 28.30
N GLN A 22 12.54 14.06 27.72
CA GLN A 22 11.60 13.20 28.44
C GLN A 22 11.88 11.71 28.18
N PRO A 23 11.40 10.80 29.05
CA PRO A 23 11.59 9.37 28.86
C PRO A 23 11.01 8.91 27.52
N ALA A 24 11.87 8.31 26.70
CA ALA A 24 11.57 7.94 25.31
C ALA A 24 10.58 6.76 25.19
N LEU A 25 10.62 5.82 26.13
CA LEU A 25 9.83 4.59 26.09
C LEU A 25 8.30 4.82 25.97
N PRO A 26 7.67 5.66 26.81
CA PRO A 26 6.24 5.94 26.68
C PRO A 26 5.87 6.70 25.40
N GLN A 27 6.77 7.55 24.88
CA GLN A 27 6.53 8.30 23.64
C GLN A 27 6.57 7.38 22.41
N TYR A 28 7.52 6.46 22.35
CA TYR A 28 7.56 5.48 21.27
C TYR A 28 6.39 4.48 21.35
N ALA A 29 5.98 4.09 22.55
CA ALA A 29 4.81 3.21 22.73
C ALA A 29 3.51 3.87 22.24
N SER A 30 3.31 5.17 22.53
CA SER A 30 2.14 5.89 22.03
C SER A 30 2.17 6.05 20.51
N LEU A 31 3.32 6.41 19.93
CA LEU A 31 3.51 6.49 18.47
C LEU A 31 3.23 5.16 17.77
N ALA A 32 3.77 4.06 18.30
CA ALA A 32 3.50 2.72 17.78
C ALA A 32 2.00 2.39 17.82
N THR A 33 1.33 2.71 18.94
CA THR A 33 -0.12 2.48 19.09
C THR A 33 -0.93 3.28 18.08
N VAL A 34 -0.56 4.54 17.83
CA VAL A 34 -1.22 5.39 16.82
C VAL A 34 -1.03 4.81 15.42
N ILE A 35 0.21 4.43 15.06
CA ILE A 35 0.51 3.84 13.74
C ILE A 35 -0.29 2.55 13.54
N VAL A 36 -0.25 1.64 14.50
CA VAL A 36 -0.97 0.36 14.42
C VAL A 36 -2.48 0.58 14.37
N SER A 37 -3.03 1.49 15.17
CA SER A 37 -4.48 1.74 15.16
C SER A 37 -4.95 2.33 13.83
N ILE A 38 -4.18 3.24 13.22
CA ILE A 38 -4.47 3.76 11.88
C ILE A 38 -4.39 2.64 10.84
N ASP A 39 -3.33 1.85 10.84
CA ASP A 39 -3.14 0.77 9.87
C ASP A 39 -4.27 -0.26 9.94
N VAL A 40 -4.59 -0.71 11.15
CA VAL A 40 -5.71 -1.63 11.40
C VAL A 40 -7.05 -1.01 10.99
N THR A 41 -7.31 0.25 11.31
CA THR A 41 -8.56 0.93 10.95
C THR A 41 -8.69 1.06 9.43
N VAL A 42 -7.62 1.44 8.74
CA VAL A 42 -7.60 1.56 7.29
C VAL A 42 -7.79 0.19 6.63
N MET A 43 -7.08 -0.84 7.09
CA MET A 43 -7.19 -2.21 6.56
C MET A 43 -8.57 -2.82 6.84
N LEU A 44 -9.14 -2.60 8.03
CA LEU A 44 -10.50 -3.04 8.35
C LEU A 44 -11.54 -2.29 7.53
N SER A 45 -11.38 -0.99 7.33
CA SER A 45 -12.26 -0.18 6.48
C SER A 45 -12.19 -0.65 5.03
N TYR A 46 -10.98 -0.88 4.52
CA TYR A 46 -10.73 -1.44 3.20
C TYR A 46 -11.35 -2.84 3.06
N ALA A 47 -11.18 -3.71 4.05
CA ALA A 47 -11.78 -5.05 4.05
C ALA A 47 -13.31 -4.99 4.17
N ALA A 48 -13.88 -4.06 4.95
CA ALA A 48 -15.32 -3.90 5.11
C ALA A 48 -15.97 -3.37 3.82
N LEU A 49 -15.38 -2.34 3.21
CA LEU A 49 -15.79 -1.80 1.90
C LEU A 49 -15.60 -2.85 0.80
N GLY A 50 -14.49 -3.57 0.81
CA GLY A 50 -14.20 -4.68 -0.08
C GLY A 50 -15.24 -5.79 0.03
N LYS A 51 -15.60 -6.23 1.25
CA LYS A 51 -16.66 -7.22 1.47
C LYS A 51 -18.02 -6.73 0.94
N LYS A 52 -18.36 -5.45 1.13
CA LYS A 52 -19.62 -4.88 0.63
C LYS A 52 -19.62 -4.80 -0.90
N SER A 53 -18.49 -4.44 -1.51
CA SER A 53 -18.30 -4.38 -2.96
C SER A 53 -18.30 -5.78 -3.61
N VAL A 54 -17.60 -6.75 -3.00
CA VAL A 54 -17.57 -8.16 -3.44
C VAL A 54 -18.95 -8.82 -3.36
N ARG A 55 -19.78 -8.46 -2.38
CA ARG A 55 -21.16 -8.98 -2.28
C ARG A 55 -22.07 -8.45 -3.40
N ILE A 56 -21.82 -7.23 -3.88
CA ILE A 56 -22.55 -6.61 -5.00
C ILE A 56 -21.98 -7.09 -6.35
N TRP A 57 -20.67 -7.33 -6.43
CA TRP A 57 -19.93 -7.75 -7.63
C TRP A 57 -19.70 -9.26 -7.69
N LYS A 58 -20.75 -10.08 -7.50
CA LYS A 58 -20.65 -11.55 -7.65
C LYS A 58 -20.20 -11.93 -9.07
N ALA A 59 -19.08 -12.67 -9.17
CA ALA A 59 -18.51 -13.39 -10.33
C ALA A 59 -18.19 -12.62 -11.64
N ASN A 60 -19.03 -11.67 -12.07
CA ASN A 60 -18.80 -10.91 -13.30
C ASN A 60 -17.85 -9.74 -13.08
N GLY A 61 -17.87 -9.15 -11.89
CA GLY A 61 -16.99 -8.05 -11.51
C GLY A 61 -15.51 -8.43 -11.44
N ILE A 62 -15.21 -9.58 -10.82
CA ILE A 62 -13.84 -10.12 -10.75
C ILE A 62 -13.34 -10.50 -12.16
N ARG A 63 -14.21 -11.06 -13.02
CA ARG A 63 -13.85 -11.35 -14.42
C ARG A 63 -13.56 -10.09 -15.24
N TRP A 64 -14.34 -9.03 -15.05
CA TRP A 64 -14.09 -7.73 -15.69
C TRP A 64 -12.79 -7.10 -15.20
N MET A 65 -12.54 -7.12 -13.89
CA MET A 65 -11.31 -6.59 -13.30
C MET A 65 -10.07 -7.35 -13.78
N ASN A 66 -10.14 -8.68 -13.85
CA ASN A 66 -9.06 -9.50 -14.42
C ASN A 66 -8.85 -9.24 -15.91
N ARG A 67 -9.92 -9.01 -16.68
CA ARG A 67 -9.80 -8.63 -18.09
C ARG A 67 -9.10 -7.28 -18.25
N ILE A 68 -9.52 -6.26 -17.51
CA ILE A 68 -8.90 -4.92 -17.56
C ILE A 68 -7.42 -5.02 -17.19
N SER A 69 -7.09 -5.70 -16.10
CA SER A 69 -5.70 -5.90 -15.67
C SER A 69 -4.88 -6.66 -16.71
N GLY A 70 -5.42 -7.75 -17.26
CA GLY A 70 -4.76 -8.52 -18.32
C GLY A 70 -4.55 -7.72 -19.60
N THR A 71 -5.54 -6.93 -20.04
CA THR A 71 -5.40 -6.03 -21.19
C THR A 71 -4.33 -4.98 -20.94
N PHE A 72 -4.28 -4.40 -19.74
CA PHE A 72 -3.27 -3.40 -19.38
C PHE A 72 -1.86 -3.98 -19.40
N LEU A 73 -1.68 -5.19 -18.87
CA LEU A 73 -0.40 -5.90 -18.92
C LEU A 73 0.01 -6.24 -20.36
N LEU A 74 -0.92 -6.66 -21.20
CA LEU A 74 -0.64 -6.94 -22.62
C LEU A 74 -0.28 -5.67 -23.39
N ILE A 75 -0.94 -4.53 -23.11
CA ILE A 75 -0.59 -3.24 -23.70
C ILE A 75 0.83 -2.84 -23.27
N LEU A 76 1.13 -2.90 -21.97
CA LEU A 76 2.47 -2.58 -21.47
C LEU A 76 3.54 -3.51 -22.05
N ALA A 77 3.27 -4.81 -22.12
CA ALA A 77 4.16 -5.78 -22.74
C ALA A 77 4.37 -5.49 -24.24
N GLY A 78 3.29 -5.14 -24.96
CA GLY A 78 3.34 -4.69 -26.34
C GLY A 78 4.16 -3.41 -26.53
N SER A 79 3.94 -2.41 -25.67
CA SER A 79 4.73 -1.18 -25.65
C SER A 79 6.21 -1.49 -25.44
N VAL A 80 6.57 -2.27 -24.42
CA VAL A 80 7.96 -2.67 -24.17
C VAL A 80 8.55 -3.47 -25.34
N ALA A 81 7.78 -4.38 -25.94
CA ALA A 81 8.23 -5.16 -27.09
C ALA A 81 8.46 -4.28 -28.33
N LEU A 82 7.62 -3.29 -28.57
CA LEU A 82 7.77 -2.31 -29.65
C LEU A 82 8.93 -1.34 -29.37
N TYR A 83 9.11 -0.90 -28.13
CA TYR A 83 10.28 -0.13 -27.70
C TYR A 83 11.57 -0.94 -27.92
N ARG A 84 11.57 -2.23 -27.58
CA ARG A 84 12.71 -3.14 -27.83
C ARG A 84 12.96 -3.33 -29.33
N LYS A 85 11.91 -3.40 -30.14
CA LYS A 85 12.00 -3.56 -31.61
C LYS A 85 12.51 -2.28 -32.30
N SER A 86 12.29 -1.10 -31.71
CA SER A 86 12.86 0.16 -32.22
C SER A 86 14.34 0.36 -31.88
N SER A 87 14.90 -0.46 -30.97
CA SER A 87 16.30 -0.44 -30.56
C SER A 87 17.14 -1.57 -31.17
N THR A 88 16.65 -2.21 -32.24
CA THR A 88 17.41 -3.11 -33.13
C THR A 88 17.32 -2.56 -34.54
#